data_AF-A0A2N8MC14-F1
#
_entry.id   AF-A0A2N8MC14-F1
#
_cell.length_a   1.000
_cell.length_b   1.000
_cell.length_c   1.000
_cell.angle_alpha   90.00
_cell.angle_beta   90.00
_cell.angle_gamma   90.00
#
_symmetry.space_group_name_H-M   'P 1'
#
loop_
_entity.id
_entity.type
_entity.pdbx_description
1 polymer ?
#
loop_
_entity_poly.entity_id
_entity_poly.type
_entity_poly.pdbx_seq_one_letter_code
_entity_poly.pdbx_strand_id
1 'polypeptide(L)'
;MKISRTVLDNPAPRIVREPPFGSDGVPARYTSAWEALLAQCPPSVATVVWEAAIYDSADLFGFWGAELDRLRWPAGSLFDVPDGLVWFLKGQHVLALGAECAFTQSGRVFDQKRQ
;
A
#
# COMPACT_ATOMS: atom_id res chain seq x y z
N MET A 1 47.86 -31.86 1.84
CA MET A 1 46.54 -32.11 2.49
C MET A 1 46.27 -30.93 3.42
N LYS A 2 45.37 -30.00 3.05
CA LYS A 2 45.02 -28.81 3.85
C LYS A 2 43.52 -28.87 4.13
N ILE A 3 43.14 -28.93 5.39
CA ILE A 3 41.75 -28.95 5.84
C ILE A 3 41.37 -27.50 6.14
N SER A 4 40.65 -26.86 5.22
CA SER A 4 40.16 -25.50 5.42
C SER A 4 38.77 -25.55 6.06
N ARG A 5 38.72 -24.97 7.26
CA ARG A 5 37.56 -24.70 8.13
C ARG A 5 36.28 -24.37 7.34
N THR A 6 35.25 -25.19 7.54
CA THR A 6 33.84 -24.86 7.29
C THR A 6 33.47 -23.65 8.16
N VAL A 7 33.08 -22.55 7.52
CA VAL A 7 32.43 -21.43 8.22
C VAL A 7 31.06 -21.95 8.66
N LEU A 8 30.82 -21.98 9.97
CA LEU A 8 29.50 -22.28 10.52
C LEU A 8 28.55 -21.18 10.06
N ASP A 9 27.59 -21.55 9.21
CA ASP A 9 26.42 -20.75 8.91
C ASP A 9 25.80 -20.29 10.22
N ASN A 10 25.76 -18.98 10.45
CA ASN A 10 25.11 -18.40 11.60
C ASN A 10 23.60 -18.67 11.49
N PRO A 11 22.98 -19.52 12.34
CA PRO A 11 21.56 -19.86 12.24
C PRO A 11 20.68 -18.81 12.92
N ALA A 12 21.19 -17.60 13.15
CA ALA A 12 20.37 -16.51 13.66
C ALA A 12 19.30 -16.17 12.60
N PRO A 13 18.00 -16.16 12.94
CA PRO A 13 16.98 -15.70 12.01
C PRO A 13 17.33 -14.27 11.60
N ARG A 14 17.66 -14.07 10.32
CA ARG A 14 17.74 -12.74 9.76
C ARG A 14 16.32 -12.19 9.75
N ILE A 15 16.06 -11.15 10.54
CA ILE A 15 14.88 -10.31 10.34
C ILE A 15 15.12 -9.59 9.01
N VAL A 16 14.73 -10.24 7.92
CA VAL A 16 14.62 -9.59 6.63
C VAL A 16 13.34 -8.78 6.72
N ARG A 17 13.41 -7.50 6.40
CA ARG A 17 12.20 -6.72 6.16
C ARG A 17 11.60 -7.31 4.89
N GLU A 18 10.66 -8.24 5.06
CA GLU A 18 9.85 -8.69 3.94
C GLU A 18 9.17 -7.45 3.35
N PRO A 19 9.11 -7.36 2.01
CA PRO A 19 8.28 -6.34 1.40
C PRO A 19 6.90 -6.37 2.07
N PRO A 20 6.27 -5.21 2.34
CA PRO A 20 4.90 -5.21 2.83
C PRO A 20 4.07 -6.10 1.92
N PHE A 21 3.34 -7.06 2.49
CA PHE A 21 2.43 -7.92 1.73
C PHE A 21 1.62 -7.06 0.76
N GLY A 22 1.77 -7.26 -0.56
CA GLY A 22 1.12 -6.43 -1.60
C GLY A 22 2.03 -5.46 -2.38
N SER A 23 3.33 -5.37 -2.08
CA SER A 23 4.27 -4.53 -2.84
C SER A 23 4.49 -4.98 -4.29
N ASP A 24 4.40 -6.28 -4.55
CA ASP A 24 4.75 -6.87 -5.85
C ASP A 24 3.67 -6.61 -6.92
N GLY A 25 2.54 -6.03 -6.50
CA GLY A 25 1.36 -5.77 -7.34
C GLY A 25 1.05 -4.30 -7.58
N VAL A 26 1.90 -3.35 -7.15
CA VAL A 26 1.65 -1.91 -7.34
C VAL A 26 1.87 -1.53 -8.82
N PRO A 27 0.85 -1.07 -9.56
CA PRO A 27 1.01 -0.62 -10.94
C PRO A 27 2.00 0.54 -11.06
N ALA A 28 2.75 0.57 -12.17
CA ALA A 28 3.83 1.54 -12.41
C ALA A 28 3.41 3.01 -12.22
N ARG A 29 2.14 3.35 -12.52
CA ARG A 29 1.64 4.72 -12.35
C ARG A 29 1.53 5.18 -10.90
N TYR A 30 1.51 4.24 -9.96
CA TYR A 30 1.35 4.49 -8.53
C TYR A 30 2.66 4.35 -7.75
N THR A 31 3.71 3.80 -8.36
CA THR A 31 4.99 3.50 -7.69
C THR A 31 5.56 4.70 -6.95
N SER A 32 5.65 5.88 -7.60
CA SER A 32 6.21 7.07 -6.93
C SER A 32 5.37 7.55 -5.74
N ALA A 33 4.04 7.45 -5.81
CA ALA A 33 3.17 7.85 -4.72
C ALA A 33 3.20 6.83 -3.57
N TRP A 34 3.31 5.54 -3.90
CA TRP A 34 3.51 4.47 -2.95
C TRP A 34 4.85 4.60 -2.20
N GLU A 35 5.94 4.84 -2.92
CA GLU A 35 7.26 5.08 -2.32
C GLU A 35 7.25 6.30 -1.40
N ALA A 36 6.56 7.37 -1.79
CA ALA A 36 6.40 8.56 -0.95
C ALA A 36 5.64 8.25 0.35
N LEU A 37 4.57 7.45 0.29
CA LEU A 37 3.85 6.99 1.48
C LEU A 37 4.76 6.17 2.40
N LEU A 38 5.60 5.29 1.84
CA LEU A 38 6.51 4.46 2.62
C LEU A 38 7.70 5.22 3.22
N ALA A 39 8.12 6.31 2.58
CA ALA A 39 9.33 7.04 2.96
C ALA A 39 9.18 7.81 4.28
N GLN A 40 8.00 8.40 4.53
CA GLN A 40 7.81 9.26 5.69
C GLN A 40 6.34 9.35 6.13
N CYS A 41 6.12 9.31 7.45
CA CYS A 41 4.83 9.65 8.05
C CYS A 41 4.50 11.12 7.82
N PRO A 42 3.33 11.47 7.23
CA PRO A 42 2.93 12.86 7.07
C PRO A 42 2.86 13.60 8.42
N PRO A 43 3.29 14.88 8.51
CA PRO A 43 3.37 15.60 9.79
C PRO A 43 2.04 15.77 10.52
N SER A 44 0.92 15.77 9.79
CA SER A 44 -0.43 15.92 10.33
C SER A 44 -1.11 14.60 10.73
N VAL A 45 -0.43 13.47 10.54
CA VAL A 45 -1.00 12.13 10.72
C VAL A 45 -0.30 11.42 11.87
N ALA A 46 -1.07 10.81 12.76
CA ALA A 46 -0.53 9.98 13.83
C ALA A 46 0.12 8.71 13.24
N THR A 47 1.27 8.29 13.78
CA THR A 47 2.04 7.14 13.26
C THR A 47 1.19 5.89 13.07
N VAL A 48 0.31 5.56 14.02
CA VAL A 48 -0.58 4.38 13.93
C VAL A 48 -1.56 4.47 12.76
N VAL A 49 -2.03 5.67 12.41
CA VAL A 49 -2.92 5.89 11.26
C VAL A 49 -2.15 5.76 9.95
N TRP A 50 -0.89 6.22 9.92
CA TRP A 50 0.00 6.05 8.78
C TRP A 50 0.35 4.59 8.52
N GLU A 51 0.70 3.83 9.56
CA GLU A 51 0.95 2.40 9.45
C GLU A 51 -0.30 1.67 8.93
N ALA A 52 -1.49 2.00 9.44
CA ALA A 52 -2.75 1.44 8.94
C ALA A 52 -2.96 1.76 7.45
N ALA A 53 -2.70 2.99 7.02
CA ALA A 53 -2.83 3.38 5.62
C ALA A 53 -1.85 2.64 4.70
N ILE A 54 -0.65 2.29 5.17
CA ILE A 54 0.30 1.45 4.43
C ILE A 54 -0.29 0.05 4.22
N TYR A 55 -0.83 -0.57 5.26
CA TYR A 55 -1.45 -1.90 5.14
C TYR A 55 -2.71 -1.87 4.26
N ASP A 56 -3.57 -0.87 4.45
CA ASP A 56 -4.78 -0.67 3.64
C ASP A 56 -4.43 -0.46 2.16
N SER A 57 -3.36 0.28 1.87
CA SER A 57 -2.85 0.46 0.49
C SER A 57 -2.40 -0.86 -0.11
N ALA A 58 -1.66 -1.66 0.64
CA ALA A 58 -1.07 -2.89 0.13
C ALA A 58 -2.15 -3.95 -0.17
N ASP A 59 -3.17 -4.06 0.69
CA ASP A 59 -4.36 -4.87 0.43
C ASP A 59 -5.15 -4.36 -0.78
N LEU A 60 -5.38 -3.04 -0.87
CA LEU A 60 -6.03 -2.41 -2.02
C LEU A 60 -5.32 -2.75 -3.33
N PHE A 61 -3.99 -2.64 -3.40
CA PHE A 61 -3.26 -2.99 -4.63
C PHE A 61 -3.24 -4.49 -4.91
N GLY A 62 -3.19 -5.32 -3.88
CA GLY A 62 -3.26 -6.78 -4.02
C GLY A 62 -4.54 -7.24 -4.72
N PHE A 63 -5.68 -6.63 -4.40
CA PHE A 63 -6.98 -6.99 -5.00
C PHE A 63 -7.37 -6.15 -6.22
N TRP A 64 -7.17 -4.83 -6.16
CA TRP A 64 -7.72 -3.87 -7.11
C TRP A 64 -6.67 -3.16 -7.96
N GLY A 65 -5.38 -3.44 -7.80
CA GLY A 65 -4.31 -2.71 -8.47
C GLY A 65 -4.46 -2.67 -10.00
N ALA A 66 -4.73 -3.81 -10.63
CA ALA A 66 -4.95 -3.89 -12.08
C ALA A 66 -6.18 -3.09 -12.54
N GLU A 67 -7.24 -3.09 -11.74
CA GLU A 67 -8.48 -2.39 -12.07
C GLU A 67 -8.34 -0.87 -11.87
N LEU A 68 -7.66 -0.42 -10.82
CA LEU A 68 -7.29 0.97 -10.61
C LEU A 68 -6.47 1.52 -11.80
N ASP A 69 -5.49 0.76 -12.28
CA ASP A 69 -4.69 1.11 -13.45
C ASP A 69 -5.54 1.17 -14.73
N ARG A 70 -6.40 0.17 -14.95
CA ARG A 70 -7.33 0.11 -16.10
C ARG A 70 -8.28 1.30 -16.12
N LEU A 71 -8.86 1.65 -14.96
CA LEU A 71 -9.76 2.78 -14.77
C LEU A 71 -9.03 4.12 -14.70
N ARG A 72 -7.69 4.11 -14.68
CA ARG A 72 -6.83 5.29 -14.62
C ARG A 72 -7.11 6.21 -13.43
N TRP A 73 -7.44 5.63 -12.27
CA TRP A 73 -7.63 6.40 -11.04
C TRP A 73 -6.39 7.26 -10.77
N PRO A 74 -6.51 8.57 -10.51
CA PRO A 74 -5.35 9.42 -10.30
C PRO A 74 -4.69 9.08 -8.95
N ALA A 75 -3.36 9.15 -8.91
CA ALA A 75 -2.61 8.84 -7.68
C ALA A 75 -3.03 9.74 -6.51
N GLY A 76 -3.37 11.01 -6.77
CA GLY A 76 -3.88 11.93 -5.74
C GLY A 76 -5.18 11.44 -5.09
N SER A 77 -6.11 10.85 -5.85
CA SER A 77 -7.33 10.27 -5.28
C SER A 77 -7.05 9.06 -4.39
N LEU A 78 -5.91 8.39 -4.56
CA LEU A 78 -5.50 7.29 -3.70
C LEU A 78 -4.74 7.77 -2.47
N PHE A 79 -3.79 8.70 -2.64
CA PHE A 79 -2.75 8.99 -1.65
C PHE A 79 -2.81 10.38 -1.02
N ASP A 80 -3.60 11.33 -1.54
CA ASP A 80 -3.67 12.68 -0.98
C ASP A 80 -3.94 12.64 0.53
N VAL A 81 -3.14 13.32 1.33
CA VAL A 81 -3.32 13.33 2.78
C VAL A 81 -4.28 14.47 3.15
N PRO A 82 -5.30 14.24 4.01
CA PRO A 82 -5.77 12.96 4.57
C PRO A 82 -6.95 12.35 3.79
N ASP A 83 -7.25 12.85 2.59
CA ASP A 83 -8.52 12.61 1.88
C ASP A 83 -8.44 11.53 0.79
N GLY A 84 -7.31 10.86 0.62
CA GLY A 84 -7.12 9.79 -0.35
C GLY A 84 -7.82 8.51 0.11
N LEU A 85 -8.13 7.63 -0.86
CA LEU A 85 -8.82 6.37 -0.60
C LEU A 85 -8.13 5.56 0.50
N VAL A 86 -6.80 5.48 0.51
CA VAL A 86 -6.05 4.65 1.48
C VAL A 86 -6.21 5.15 2.92
N TRP A 87 -6.47 6.44 3.10
CA TRP A 87 -6.75 7.06 4.40
C TRP A 87 -8.22 6.91 4.80
N PHE A 88 -9.10 6.78 3.82
CA PHE A 88 -10.53 6.60 4.00
C PHE A 88 -10.90 5.19 4.49
N LEU A 89 -10.13 4.16 4.08
CA LEU A 89 -10.38 2.75 4.36
C LEU A 89 -10.41 2.44 5.86
N LYS A 90 -9.39 2.84 6.63
CA LYS A 90 -9.34 2.64 8.10
C LYS A 90 -9.57 1.18 8.48
N GLY A 91 -8.87 0.27 7.82
CA GLY A 91 -9.02 -1.18 8.01
C GLY A 91 -10.27 -1.78 7.37
N GLN A 92 -10.88 -1.08 6.41
CA GLN A 92 -11.99 -1.59 5.61
C GLN A 92 -11.50 -1.99 4.21
N HIS A 93 -12.14 -2.99 3.62
CA HIS A 93 -11.86 -3.40 2.25
C HIS A 93 -12.77 -2.69 1.25
N VAL A 94 -12.27 -2.48 0.03
CA VAL A 94 -13.08 -2.10 -1.14
C VAL A 94 -13.80 -3.34 -1.67
N LEU A 95 -15.13 -3.28 -1.73
CA LEU A 95 -15.98 -4.35 -2.28
C LEU A 95 -16.30 -4.15 -3.77
N ALA A 96 -16.39 -2.89 -4.21
CA ALA A 96 -16.63 -2.56 -5.59
C ALA A 96 -15.87 -1.28 -5.96
N LEU A 97 -15.28 -1.29 -7.16
CA LEU A 97 -14.53 -0.18 -7.71
C LEU A 97 -15.15 0.23 -9.04
N GLY A 98 -15.57 1.48 -9.15
CA GLY A 98 -16.05 2.11 -10.37
C GLY A 98 -15.06 3.13 -10.91
N ALA A 99 -15.34 3.67 -12.08
CA ALA A 99 -14.47 4.67 -12.71
C ALA A 99 -14.32 5.95 -11.87
N GLU A 100 -15.33 6.31 -11.09
CA GLU A 100 -15.34 7.55 -10.29
C GLU A 100 -15.49 7.32 -8.78
N CYS A 101 -15.78 6.10 -8.32
CA CYS A 101 -16.03 5.87 -6.90
C CYS A 101 -15.65 4.45 -6.45
N ALA A 102 -15.40 4.30 -5.15
CA ALA A 102 -15.16 3.02 -4.50
C ALA A 102 -16.16 2.81 -3.35
N PHE A 103 -16.64 1.58 -3.21
CA PHE A 103 -17.58 1.17 -2.17
C PHE A 103 -16.86 0.29 -1.14
N THR A 104 -16.96 0.62 0.14
CA THR A 104 -16.34 -0.16 1.21
C THR A 104 -17.29 -1.23 1.76
N GLN A 105 -16.73 -2.18 2.53
CA GLN A 105 -17.51 -3.19 3.25
C GLN A 105 -18.59 -2.64 4.18
N SER A 106 -18.37 -1.48 4.79
CA SER A 106 -19.35 -0.78 5.63
C SER A 106 -20.45 -0.06 4.83
N GLY A 107 -20.40 -0.09 3.49
CA GLY A 107 -21.31 0.65 2.62
C GLY A 107 -20.95 2.13 2.48
N ARG A 108 -19.77 2.56 2.94
CA ARG A 108 -19.29 3.93 2.72
C ARG A 108 -18.85 4.06 1.25
N VAL A 109 -19.08 5.24 0.68
CA VAL A 109 -18.70 5.56 -0.69
C VAL A 109 -17.57 6.59 -0.66
N PHE A 110 -16.54 6.35 -1.45
CA PHE A 110 -15.46 7.28 -1.72
C PHE A 110 -15.54 7.74 -3.16
N ASP A 111 -15.66 9.05 -3.39
CA ASP A 111 -15.62 9.64 -4.72
C ASP A 111 -14.19 10.06 -5.06
N GLN A 112 -13.71 9.67 -6.23
CA GLN A 112 -12.41 10.13 -6.69
C GLN A 112 -12.47 11.64 -6.99
N LYS A 113 -11.38 12.34 -6.69
CA LYS A 113 -11.22 13.72 -7.11
C LYS A 113 -11.01 13.74 -8.63
N ARG A 114 -11.88 14.42 -9.38
CA ARG A 114 -11.57 14.80 -10.77
C ARG A 114 -10.52 15.92 -10.71
N GLN A 115 -9.32 15.65 -11.21
CA GLN A 115 -8.33 16.70 -11.48
C GLN A 115 -8.60 17.29 -12.86
#